data_AF-K1SXC0-F1
#
_entry.id   AF-K1SXC0-F1
#
_cell.length_a   1.000
_cell.length_b   1.000
_cell.length_c   1.000
_cell.angle_alpha   90.00
_cell.angle_beta   90.00
_cell.angle_gamma   90.00
#
_symmetry.space_group_name_H-M   'P 1'
#
loop_
_entity.id
_entity.type
_entity.pdbx_description
1 polymer ?
#
loop_
_entity_poly.entity_id
_entity_poly.type
_entity_poly.pdbx_seq_one_letter_code
_entity_poly.pdbx_strand_id
1 'polypeptide(L)'
;MLLTEYLNTDIDFGKYGVFEPVIDRDSHFFINLQRLRQTEVPEFRDSLHLINAHFERIIKLLLKAEAKDCKRDNFYKNTFIYFKFNEVNGICLGFSKSISGNGFGPKLSAEVLSNAFDIVKAGIEDPEFFQLM
;
A
#
# COMPACT_ATOMS: atom_id res chain seq x y z
N MET A 1 2.85 -7.01 23.94
CA MET A 1 3.49 -8.33 23.79
C MET A 1 4.28 -8.35 22.49
N LEU A 2 5.54 -8.78 22.51
CA LEU A 2 6.38 -8.89 21.31
C LEU A 2 6.01 -10.11 20.47
N LEU A 3 6.36 -10.10 19.18
CA LEU A 3 6.13 -11.24 18.29
C LEU A 3 6.89 -12.50 18.74
N THR A 4 8.12 -12.35 19.22
CA THR A 4 8.92 -13.47 19.74
C THR A 4 8.28 -14.11 20.98
N GLU A 5 7.78 -13.28 21.91
CA GLU A 5 7.01 -13.71 23.09
C GLU A 5 5.74 -14.49 22.68
N TYR A 6 5.01 -13.99 21.68
CA TYR A 6 3.79 -14.64 21.19
C TYR A 6 4.09 -15.99 20.50
N LEU A 7 5.15 -16.04 19.70
CA LEU A 7 5.58 -17.27 19.02
C LEU A 7 6.28 -18.26 19.95
N ASN A 8 6.58 -17.86 21.20
CA ASN A 8 7.34 -18.63 22.17
C ASN A 8 8.66 -19.15 21.58
N THR A 9 9.45 -18.23 21.02
CA THR A 9 10.71 -18.55 20.33
C THR A 9 11.88 -17.76 20.91
N ASP A 10 13.05 -18.42 20.99
CA ASP A 10 14.31 -17.81 21.42
C ASP A 10 15.10 -17.16 20.26
N ILE A 11 14.48 -17.05 19.08
CA ILE A 11 15.13 -16.43 17.91
C ILE A 11 15.25 -14.93 18.14
N ASP A 12 16.50 -14.45 18.14
CA ASP A 12 16.81 -13.02 18.15
C ASP A 12 16.64 -12.44 16.73
N PHE A 13 15.48 -11.82 16.49
CA PHE A 13 15.14 -11.20 15.20
C PHE A 13 16.12 -10.08 14.80
N GLY A 14 16.67 -9.37 15.79
CA GLY A 14 17.63 -8.29 15.58
C GLY A 14 18.91 -8.75 14.89
N LYS A 15 19.39 -9.97 15.20
CA LYS A 15 20.56 -10.58 14.53
C LYS A 15 20.35 -10.82 13.04
N TYR A 16 19.11 -10.99 12.60
CA TYR A 16 18.75 -11.24 11.20
C TYR A 16 18.24 -9.98 10.50
N GLY A 17 18.26 -8.82 11.16
CA GLY A 17 17.72 -7.57 10.62
C GLY A 17 16.19 -7.59 10.47
N VAL A 18 15.50 -8.49 11.19
CA VAL A 18 14.04 -8.63 11.14
C VAL A 18 13.41 -7.68 12.16
N PHE A 19 12.38 -6.95 11.73
CA PHE A 19 11.62 -6.08 12.62
C PHE A 19 10.81 -6.91 13.63
N GLU A 20 10.86 -6.53 14.90
CA GLU A 20 10.09 -7.16 15.97
C GLU A 20 8.89 -6.30 16.34
N PRO A 21 7.69 -6.59 15.81
CA PRO A 21 6.51 -5.81 16.12
C PRO A 21 6.02 -6.13 17.53
N VAL A 22 5.40 -5.11 18.12
CA VAL A 22 4.55 -5.28 19.30
C VAL A 22 3.16 -5.65 18.79
N ILE A 23 2.62 -6.82 19.13
CA ILE A 23 1.38 -7.35 18.53
C ILE A 23 0.12 -6.64 19.06
N ASP A 24 0.16 -6.13 20.29
CA ASP A 24 -0.99 -5.50 20.95
C ASP A 24 -1.14 -4.00 20.68
N ARG A 25 -0.27 -3.41 19.84
CA ARG A 25 -0.37 -2.02 19.42
C ARG A 25 0.33 -1.77 18.09
N ASP A 26 -0.14 -0.79 17.35
CA ASP A 26 0.57 -0.34 16.15
C ASP A 26 1.93 0.28 16.53
N SER A 27 2.95 -0.09 15.75
CA SER A 27 4.23 0.60 15.75
C SER A 27 4.13 1.80 14.82
N HIS A 28 4.63 2.97 15.25
CA HIS A 28 4.62 4.22 14.48
C HIS A 28 5.63 4.21 13.31
N PHE A 29 5.64 3.13 12.54
CA PHE A 29 6.41 2.97 11.32
C PHE A 29 5.45 2.98 10.13
N PHE A 30 5.95 3.45 9.00
CA PHE A 30 5.27 3.39 7.72
C PHE A 30 6.15 2.66 6.72
N ILE A 31 5.52 2.08 5.71
CA ILE A 31 6.23 1.38 4.64
C ILE A 31 6.81 2.43 3.68
N ASN A 32 8.13 2.45 3.55
CA ASN A 32 8.81 3.30 2.57
C ASN A 32 9.19 2.48 1.32
N LEU A 33 8.36 2.57 0.28
CA LEU A 33 8.55 1.84 -0.97
C LEU A 33 9.87 2.20 -1.70
N GLN A 34 10.41 3.41 -1.48
CA GLN A 34 11.68 3.82 -2.10
C GLN A 34 12.87 2.99 -1.57
N ARG A 35 12.76 2.40 -0.38
CA ARG A 35 13.79 1.51 0.17
C ARG A 35 13.91 0.21 -0.63
N LEU A 36 12.88 -0.20 -1.36
CA LEU A 36 12.92 -1.39 -2.22
C LEU A 36 13.89 -1.26 -3.39
N ARG A 37 14.33 -0.04 -3.75
CA ARG A 37 15.38 0.16 -4.76
C ARG A 37 16.77 -0.28 -4.29
N GLN A 38 16.97 -0.25 -2.98
CA GLN A 38 18.28 -0.48 -2.35
C GLN A 38 18.27 -1.73 -1.48
N THR A 39 17.15 -2.48 -1.46
CA THR A 39 17.04 -3.67 -0.63
C THR A 39 17.85 -4.81 -1.22
N GLU A 40 18.66 -5.45 -0.38
CA GLU A 40 19.38 -6.69 -0.72
C GLU A 40 18.64 -7.93 -0.20
N VAL A 41 17.52 -7.73 0.51
CA VAL A 41 16.69 -8.79 1.11
C VAL A 41 16.05 -9.62 -0.02
N PRO A 42 16.35 -10.92 -0.14
CA PRO A 42 15.88 -11.77 -1.24
C PRO A 42 14.35 -11.81 -1.39
N GLU A 43 13.63 -11.74 -0.28
CA GLU A 43 12.16 -11.75 -0.21
C GLU A 43 11.53 -10.55 -0.93
N PHE A 44 12.28 -9.46 -1.12
CA PHE A 44 11.82 -8.23 -1.76
C PHE A 44 12.33 -8.02 -3.19
N ARG A 45 13.07 -8.97 -3.76
CA ARG A 45 13.78 -8.82 -5.05
C ARG A 45 12.90 -8.30 -6.19
N ASP A 46 11.65 -8.75 -6.26
CA ASP A 46 10.71 -8.37 -7.33
C ASP A 46 9.63 -7.38 -6.88
N SER A 47 9.65 -6.97 -5.60
CA SER A 47 8.55 -6.18 -5.02
C SER A 47 8.38 -4.83 -5.70
N LEU A 48 9.47 -4.13 -6.01
CA LEU A 48 9.39 -2.83 -6.69
C LEU A 48 8.74 -2.96 -8.07
N HIS A 49 9.09 -4.00 -8.83
CA HIS A 49 8.49 -4.25 -10.14
C HIS A 49 6.99 -4.54 -10.02
N LEU A 50 6.60 -5.37 -9.05
CA LEU A 50 5.18 -5.69 -8.80
C LEU A 50 4.37 -4.46 -8.41
N ILE A 51 4.94 -3.58 -7.58
CA ILE A 51 4.33 -2.31 -7.19
C ILE A 51 4.16 -1.39 -8.40
N ASN A 52 5.21 -1.22 -9.21
CA ASN A 52 5.14 -0.41 -10.41
C ASN A 52 4.09 -0.95 -11.39
N ALA A 53 4.07 -2.26 -11.63
CA ALA A 53 3.09 -2.90 -12.50
C ALA A 53 1.64 -2.70 -12.01
N HIS A 54 1.42 -2.70 -10.68
CA HIS A 54 0.12 -2.41 -10.10
C HIS A 54 -0.32 -0.96 -10.42
N PHE A 55 0.54 0.02 -10.18
CA PHE A 55 0.23 1.44 -10.45
C PHE A 55 0.14 1.75 -11.94
N GLU A 56 0.95 1.13 -12.79
CA GLU A 56 0.82 1.24 -14.26
C GLU A 56 -0.56 0.79 -14.74
N ARG A 57 -1.11 -0.27 -14.15
CA ARG A 57 -2.46 -0.75 -14.51
C ARG A 57 -3.54 0.26 -14.10
N ILE A 58 -3.38 0.89 -12.93
CA ILE A 58 -4.25 1.97 -12.46
C ILE A 58 -4.18 3.16 -13.44
N ILE A 59 -2.97 3.61 -13.79
CA ILE A 59 -2.75 4.71 -14.75
C ILE A 59 -3.42 4.40 -16.09
N LYS A 60 -3.23 3.19 -16.64
CA LYS A 60 -3.86 2.77 -17.91
C LYS A 60 -5.39 2.85 -17.88
N LEU A 61 -6.01 2.48 -16.75
CA LEU A 61 -7.46 2.61 -16.59
C LEU A 61 -7.90 4.07 -16.48
N LEU A 62 -7.17 4.88 -15.69
CA LEU A 62 -7.45 6.30 -15.51
C LEU A 62 -7.27 7.12 -16.79
N LEU A 63 -6.31 6.77 -17.64
CA LEU A 63 -6.15 7.38 -18.96
C LEU A 63 -7.41 7.22 -19.81
N LYS A 64 -8.08 6.06 -19.71
CA LYS A 64 -9.32 5.75 -20.44
C LYS A 64 -10.60 6.27 -19.77
N ALA A 65 -10.55 6.57 -18.48
CA ALA A 65 -11.69 7.18 -17.79
C ALA A 65 -11.91 8.61 -18.29
N GLU A 66 -13.16 8.99 -18.56
CA GLU A 66 -13.60 10.32 -18.98
C GLU A 66 -14.14 11.13 -17.80
N ALA A 67 -14.62 10.47 -16.73
CA ALA A 67 -15.21 11.13 -15.57
C ALA A 67 -14.90 10.43 -14.25
N LYS A 68 -14.81 11.20 -13.16
CA LYS A 68 -14.69 10.71 -11.78
C LYS A 68 -16.01 10.20 -11.21
N ASP A 69 -16.76 9.42 -11.98
CA ASP A 69 -18.08 8.94 -11.61
C ASP A 69 -18.21 7.43 -11.85
N CYS A 70 -18.25 6.66 -10.76
CA CYS A 70 -18.42 5.21 -10.81
C CYS A 70 -19.76 4.75 -11.41
N LYS A 71 -20.76 5.62 -11.56
CA LYS A 71 -22.06 5.29 -12.19
C LYS A 71 -22.04 5.48 -13.70
N ARG A 72 -21.23 6.41 -14.20
CA ARG A 72 -21.18 6.79 -15.63
C ARG A 72 -19.97 6.21 -16.33
N ASP A 73 -18.88 6.01 -15.60
CA ASP A 73 -17.59 5.60 -16.15
C ASP A 73 -17.17 4.23 -15.61
N ASN A 74 -17.18 3.24 -16.50
CA ASN A 74 -16.76 1.88 -16.17
C ASN A 74 -15.25 1.77 -15.91
N PHE A 75 -14.41 2.59 -16.55
CA PHE A 75 -12.97 2.59 -16.30
C PHE A 75 -12.68 3.15 -14.91
N TYR A 76 -13.33 4.25 -14.53
CA TYR A 76 -13.19 4.83 -13.19
C TYR A 76 -13.71 3.85 -12.11
N LYS A 77 -14.88 3.24 -12.34
CA LYS A 77 -15.44 2.22 -11.43
C LYS A 77 -14.51 1.02 -11.26
N ASN A 78 -13.97 0.47 -12.35
CA ASN A 78 -13.07 -0.66 -12.30
C ASN A 78 -11.75 -0.30 -11.61
N THR A 79 -11.25 0.92 -11.83
CA THR A 79 -10.08 1.42 -11.10
C THR A 79 -10.36 1.50 -9.61
N PHE A 80 -11.52 2.02 -9.20
CA PHE A 80 -11.90 2.07 -7.79
C PHE A 80 -12.02 0.70 -7.13
N ILE A 81 -12.50 -0.31 -7.85
CA ILE A 81 -12.53 -1.69 -7.36
C ILE A 81 -11.11 -2.24 -7.22
N TYR A 82 -10.24 -1.98 -8.20
CA TYR A 82 -8.87 -2.48 -8.23
C TYR A 82 -7.94 -1.77 -7.23
N PHE A 83 -8.21 -0.49 -6.94
CA PHE A 83 -7.47 0.36 -6.00
C PHE A 83 -7.74 -0.01 -4.52
N LYS A 84 -8.62 -0.96 -4.24
CA LYS A 84 -8.88 -1.41 -2.87
C LYS A 84 -7.71 -2.24 -2.37
N PHE A 85 -6.91 -1.66 -1.47
CA PHE A 85 -5.89 -2.36 -0.73
C PHE A 85 -6.55 -3.11 0.44
N ASN A 86 -6.56 -4.45 0.36
CA ASN A 86 -6.93 -5.27 1.50
C ASN A 86 -5.78 -5.22 2.52
N GLU A 87 -6.11 -4.91 3.77
CA GLU A 87 -5.13 -4.95 4.84
C GLU A 87 -4.69 -6.39 5.12
N VAL A 88 -3.41 -6.57 5.43
CA VAL A 88 -2.89 -7.83 5.93
C VAL A 88 -2.84 -7.72 7.46
N ASN A 89 -3.72 -8.46 8.12
CA ASN A 89 -3.75 -8.51 9.59
C ASN A 89 -2.41 -8.98 10.17
N GLY A 90 -2.01 -8.41 11.29
CA GLY A 90 -0.82 -8.83 12.04
C GLY A 90 0.49 -8.14 11.64
N ILE A 91 0.43 -7.14 10.75
CA ILE A 91 1.60 -6.30 10.42
C ILE A 91 1.89 -5.27 11.52
N CYS A 92 0.87 -4.84 12.30
CA CYS A 92 1.00 -3.89 13.42
C CYS A 92 1.78 -2.62 13.03
N LEU A 93 1.61 -2.16 11.79
CA LEU A 93 2.17 -0.91 11.27
C LEU A 93 1.02 0.09 11.08
N GLY A 94 1.14 1.25 11.69
CA GLY A 94 0.13 2.30 11.55
C GLY A 94 0.01 3.20 12.76
N PHE A 95 -1.11 3.91 12.81
CA PHE A 95 -1.46 4.86 13.87
C PHE A 95 -2.83 4.55 14.48
N SER A 96 -3.37 3.37 14.22
CA SER A 96 -4.69 2.99 14.72
C SER A 96 -4.59 2.62 16.21
N LYS A 97 -5.66 2.89 16.96
CA LYS A 97 -5.78 2.46 18.36
C LYS A 97 -6.41 1.07 18.49
N SER A 98 -6.78 0.44 17.38
CA SER A 98 -7.50 -0.84 17.32
C SER A 98 -6.58 -1.95 16.84
N ILE A 99 -6.82 -3.18 17.33
CA ILE A 99 -6.02 -4.37 17.00
C ILE A 99 -6.24 -4.81 15.54
N SER A 100 -7.38 -4.43 14.96
CA SER A 100 -7.65 -4.51 13.53
C SER A 100 -7.50 -3.12 12.93
N GLY A 101 -6.56 -2.94 11.99
CA GLY A 101 -6.60 -1.76 11.15
C GLY A 101 -7.81 -1.82 10.22
N ASN A 102 -8.23 -0.64 9.78
CA ASN A 102 -9.01 -0.52 8.56
C ASN A 102 -8.04 0.16 7.61
N GLY A 103 -7.51 -0.53 6.60
CA GLY A 103 -6.59 0.03 5.61
C GLY A 103 -7.13 1.28 4.89
N PHE A 104 -7.07 1.34 3.57
CA PHE A 104 -7.75 2.44 2.87
C PHE A 104 -9.26 2.28 2.99
N GLY A 105 -9.88 3.02 3.91
CA GLY A 105 -11.34 3.13 3.98
C GLY A 105 -11.93 3.62 2.65
N PRO A 106 -13.22 3.36 2.37
CA PRO A 106 -13.83 3.71 1.08
C PRO A 106 -13.78 5.21 0.78
N LYS A 107 -13.82 6.07 1.81
CA LYS A 107 -13.70 7.51 1.67
C LYS A 107 -12.29 7.93 1.23
N LEU A 108 -11.27 7.47 1.96
CA LEU A 108 -9.86 7.79 1.64
C LEU A 108 -9.48 7.21 0.27
N SER A 109 -9.93 5.99 -0.04
CA SER A 109 -9.74 5.38 -1.37
C SER A 109 -10.31 6.27 -2.49
N ALA A 110 -11.50 6.83 -2.28
CA ALA A 110 -12.15 7.68 -3.28
C ALA A 110 -11.42 9.03 -3.45
N GLU A 111 -10.93 9.61 -2.35
CA GLU A 111 -10.16 10.86 -2.37
C GLU A 111 -8.81 10.66 -3.09
N VAL A 112 -8.05 9.62 -2.73
CA VAL A 112 -6.77 9.30 -3.38
C VAL A 112 -6.97 8.99 -4.86
N LEU A 113 -7.99 8.20 -5.21
CA LEU A 113 -8.30 7.91 -6.61
C LEU A 113 -8.73 9.15 -7.40
N SER A 114 -9.47 10.06 -6.77
CA SER A 114 -9.84 11.34 -7.38
C SER A 114 -8.62 12.19 -7.70
N ASN A 115 -7.64 12.26 -6.79
CA ASN A 115 -6.39 12.98 -7.02
C ASN A 115 -5.54 12.30 -8.10
N ALA A 116 -5.44 10.96 -8.05
CA ALA A 116 -4.78 10.16 -9.06
C ALA A 116 -5.34 10.43 -10.47
N PHE A 117 -6.67 10.53 -10.60
CA PHE A 117 -7.30 10.87 -11.88
C PHE A 117 -6.85 12.24 -12.39
N ASP A 118 -6.80 13.26 -11.53
CA ASP A 118 -6.35 14.61 -11.93
C ASP A 118 -4.90 14.60 -12.39
N ILE A 119 -4.03 13.90 -11.66
CA ILE A 119 -2.61 13.74 -11.99
C ILE A 119 -2.43 13.10 -13.37
N VAL A 120 -3.15 11.99 -13.61
CA VAL A 120 -3.10 11.30 -14.92
C VAL A 120 -3.66 12.17 -16.03
N LYS A 121 -4.74 12.93 -15.78
CA LYS A 121 -5.29 13.87 -16.77
C LYS A 121 -4.43 15.10 -17.02
N ALA A 122 -3.53 15.43 -16.08
CA ALA A 122 -2.49 16.42 -16.29
C ALA A 122 -1.31 15.89 -17.14
N GLY A 123 -1.32 14.62 -17.55
CA GLY A 123 -0.29 13.99 -18.38
C GLY A 123 0.83 13.30 -17.60
N ILE A 124 0.66 13.11 -16.29
CA ILE A 124 1.64 12.39 -15.45
C ILE A 124 1.29 10.90 -15.48
N GLU A 125 2.15 10.11 -16.13
CA GLU A 125 1.98 8.66 -16.30
C GLU A 125 3.06 7.85 -15.56
N ASP A 126 3.83 8.49 -14.69
CA ASP A 126 4.88 7.84 -13.91
C ASP A 126 4.28 7.14 -12.67
N PRO A 127 4.39 5.79 -12.56
CA PRO A 127 3.87 5.05 -11.41
C PRO A 127 4.54 5.42 -10.09
N GLU A 128 5.72 6.03 -10.10
CA GLU A 128 6.42 6.45 -8.89
C GLU A 128 5.73 7.61 -8.19
N PHE A 129 5.05 8.49 -8.93
CA PHE A 129 4.24 9.57 -8.33
C PHE A 129 3.13 9.02 -7.43
N PHE A 130 2.61 7.84 -7.75
CA PHE A 130 1.58 7.18 -6.95
C PHE A 130 2.12 6.59 -5.66
N GLN A 131 3.42 6.34 -5.56
CA GLN A 131 4.06 5.88 -4.34
C GLN A 131 4.27 7.02 -3.32
N LEU A 132 4.10 8.28 -3.74
CA LEU A 132 4.28 9.48 -2.92
C LEU A 132 2.96 10.03 -2.37
N MET A 133 1.82 9.51 -2.82
CA MET A 133 0.47 9.86 -2.35
C MET A 133 0.07 9.04 -1.12
#